data_AF-A0A437SV32-F1
#
_entry.id   AF-A0A437SV32-F1
#
_cell.length_a   1.000
_cell.length_b   1.000
_cell.length_c   1.000
_cell.angle_alpha   90.00
_cell.angle_beta   90.00
_cell.angle_gamma   90.00
#
_symmetry.space_group_name_H-M   'P 1'
#
loop_
_entity.id
_entity.type
_entity.pdbx_description
1 polymer ?
#
loop_
_entity_poly.entity_id
_entity_poly.type
_entity_poly.pdbx_seq_one_letter_code
_entity_poly.pdbx_strand_id
1 'polypeptide(L)'
;MKHFFHFLQNIIFLGIIFFGIWFYQTSPNVRIATNDSLQTLHQRLSQIVTTGNLAPPKLSDPDQTDQATTGKKAVTDRWSKPEATIYVDLNNNHLLRSATLDAISLWNRTGAFTFKQVNNAKAAQIIVKAVDESNTSAAGETSTSYNLATGHLLKATVNLNRFYLQNVFYGYSYNRVVNTAEHELGHAIGLSHNNGVSVMYPKGSFYTIQPIDIEAVKKLYNED
;
A
#
# COMPACT_ATOMS: atom_id res chain seq x y z
N MET A 1 -55.31 9.02 2.98
CA MET A 1 -54.45 7.82 2.81
C MET A 1 -53.20 8.09 1.97
N LYS A 2 -53.26 8.72 0.79
CA LYS A 2 -52.08 9.02 -0.04
C LYS A 2 -51.01 9.89 0.65
N HIS A 3 -51.41 10.94 1.36
CA HIS A 3 -50.48 11.82 2.10
C HIS A 3 -49.74 11.12 3.24
N PHE A 4 -50.38 10.17 3.92
CA PHE A 4 -49.75 9.36 4.97
C PHE A 4 -48.71 8.40 4.38
N PHE A 5 -48.98 7.84 3.20
CA PHE A 5 -48.05 6.95 2.51
C PHE A 5 -46.81 7.69 1.98
N HIS A 6 -46.99 8.91 1.45
CA HIS A 6 -45.86 9.77 1.06
C HIS A 6 -45.02 10.23 2.25
N PHE A 7 -45.66 10.53 3.39
CA PHE A 7 -44.95 10.85 4.63
C PHE A 7 -44.08 9.68 5.12
N LEU A 8 -44.64 8.47 5.13
CA LEU A 8 -43.90 7.26 5.52
C LEU A 8 -42.74 6.94 4.55
N GLN A 9 -42.96 7.11 3.24
CA GLN A 9 -41.93 6.92 2.21
C GLN A 9 -40.74 7.88 2.40
N ASN A 10 -41.02 9.14 2.76
CA ASN A 10 -39.96 10.13 3.01
C ASN A 10 -39.14 9.79 4.27
N ILE A 11 -39.76 9.24 5.32
CA ILE A 11 -39.06 8.80 6.53
C ILE A 11 -38.13 7.61 6.22
N ILE A 12 -38.60 6.64 5.43
CA ILE A 12 -37.78 5.49 5.02
C ILE A 12 -36.57 5.96 4.21
N PHE A 13 -36.76 6.89 3.27
CA PHE A 13 -35.66 7.47 2.50
C PHE A 13 -34.64 8.19 3.38
N LEU A 14 -35.09 9.02 4.32
CA LEU A 14 -34.23 9.69 5.29
C LEU A 14 -33.47 8.69 6.16
N GLY A 15 -34.12 7.60 6.57
CA GLY A 15 -33.50 6.49 7.30
C GLY A 15 -32.39 5.80 6.50
N ILE A 16 -32.60 5.57 5.20
CA ILE A 16 -31.58 4.97 4.30
C ILE A 16 -30.39 5.91 4.13
N ILE A 17 -30.62 7.22 3.96
CA ILE A 17 -29.54 8.21 3.84
C ILE A 17 -28.74 8.28 5.14
N PHE A 18 -29.42 8.37 6.29
CA PHE A 18 -28.77 8.41 7.59
C PHE A 18 -27.98 7.12 7.87
N PHE A 19 -28.56 5.96 7.56
CA PHE A 19 -27.88 4.67 7.66
C PHE A 19 -26.67 4.61 6.73
N GLY A 20 -26.77 5.12 5.49
CA GLY A 20 -25.64 5.20 4.56
C GLY A 20 -24.50 6.06 5.10
N ILE A 21 -24.80 7.23 5.67
CA ILE A 21 -23.80 8.12 6.28
C ILE A 21 -23.17 7.47 7.52
N TRP A 22 -23.99 6.87 8.39
CA TRP A 22 -23.52 6.17 9.58
C TRP A 22 -22.67 4.95 9.23
N PHE A 23 -23.11 4.15 8.26
CA PHE A 23 -22.40 2.97 7.76
C PHE A 23 -21.06 3.37 7.11
N TYR A 24 -21.05 4.46 6.35
CA TYR A 24 -19.83 5.07 5.82
C TYR A 24 -18.88 5.50 6.95
N GLN A 25 -19.35 6.21 7.98
CA GLN A 25 -18.48 6.66 9.08
C GLN A 25 -17.95 5.50 9.93
N THR A 26 -18.74 4.43 10.10
CA THR A 26 -18.44 3.34 11.04
C THR A 26 -17.68 2.18 10.40
N SER A 27 -17.68 2.06 9.07
CA SER A 27 -17.03 0.96 8.35
C SER A 27 -15.77 1.41 7.60
N PRO A 28 -14.56 1.10 8.10
CA PRO A 28 -13.30 1.45 7.43
C PRO A 28 -13.21 0.94 5.99
N ASN A 29 -13.68 -0.27 5.72
CA ASN A 29 -13.64 -0.90 4.40
C ASN A 29 -14.48 -0.13 3.36
N VAL A 30 -15.64 0.40 3.79
CA VAL A 30 -16.53 1.17 2.91
C VAL A 30 -15.91 2.53 2.60
N ARG A 31 -15.24 3.17 3.58
CA ARG A 31 -14.51 4.42 3.34
C ARG A 31 -13.38 4.25 2.35
N ILE A 32 -12.60 3.18 2.50
CA ILE A 32 -11.48 2.86 1.58
C ILE A 32 -12.02 2.61 0.17
N ALA A 33 -13.00 1.72 0.02
CA ALA A 33 -13.60 1.42 -1.29
C ALA A 33 -14.29 2.64 -1.95
N THR A 34 -14.93 3.50 -1.15
CA THR A 34 -15.58 4.72 -1.65
C THR A 34 -14.56 5.76 -2.08
N ASN A 35 -13.48 5.95 -1.30
CA ASN A 35 -12.40 6.87 -1.64
C ASN A 35 -11.63 6.40 -2.88
N ASP A 36 -11.36 5.09 -3.01
CA ASP A 36 -10.70 4.51 -4.19
C ASP A 36 -11.56 4.66 -5.45
N SER A 37 -12.87 4.44 -5.34
CA SER A 37 -13.82 4.64 -6.43
C SER A 37 -13.90 6.11 -6.85
N LEU A 38 -13.88 7.03 -5.89
CA LEU A 38 -13.93 8.48 -6.14
C LEU A 38 -12.63 8.97 -6.79
N GLN A 39 -11.47 8.48 -6.35
CA GLN A 39 -10.17 8.80 -6.94
C GLN A 39 -10.03 8.24 -8.36
N THR A 40 -10.45 7.00 -8.58
CA THR A 40 -10.50 6.39 -9.92
C THR A 40 -11.42 7.16 -10.85
N LEU A 41 -12.58 7.60 -10.36
CA LEU A 41 -13.52 8.43 -11.11
C LEU A 41 -12.93 9.81 -11.43
N HIS A 42 -12.32 10.48 -10.45
CA HIS A 42 -11.65 11.77 -10.65
C HIS A 42 -10.51 11.67 -11.68
N GLN A 43 -9.76 10.57 -11.69
CA GLN A 43 -8.69 10.34 -12.66
C GLN A 43 -9.23 10.07 -14.06
N ARG A 44 -10.32 9.31 -14.20
CA ARG A 44 -11.00 9.13 -15.50
C ARG A 44 -11.54 10.46 -16.02
N LEU A 45 -12.14 11.27 -15.14
CA LEU A 45 -12.66 12.58 -15.50
C LEU A 45 -11.52 13.55 -15.89
N SER A 46 -10.42 13.60 -15.14
CA SER A 46 -9.28 14.46 -15.46
C SER A 46 -8.58 14.02 -16.75
N GLN A 47 -8.46 12.73 -17.01
CA GLN A 47 -7.92 12.19 -18.26
C GLN A 47 -8.82 12.50 -19.46
N ILE A 48 -10.14 12.43 -19.31
CA ILE A 48 -11.08 12.84 -20.36
C ILE A 48 -10.94 14.34 -20.64
N VAL A 49 -10.91 15.17 -19.61
CA VAL A 49 -10.80 16.63 -19.75
C VAL A 49 -9.46 17.06 -20.35
N THR A 50 -8.37 16.37 -20.03
CA THR A 50 -7.02 16.75 -20.48
C THR A 50 -6.64 16.16 -21.84
N THR A 51 -7.13 14.95 -22.17
CA THR A 51 -6.61 14.16 -23.30
C THR A 51 -7.66 13.72 -24.32
N GLY A 52 -8.95 13.86 -24.01
CA GLY A 52 -10.06 13.57 -24.94
C GLY A 52 -10.19 12.12 -25.43
N ASN A 53 -9.47 11.17 -24.85
CA ASN A 53 -9.38 9.78 -25.34
C ASN A 53 -9.66 8.75 -24.23
N LEU A 54 -10.32 7.65 -24.60
CA LEU A 54 -10.72 6.53 -23.72
C LEU A 54 -9.71 5.36 -23.73
N ALA A 55 -8.49 5.55 -24.23
CA ALA A 55 -7.52 4.47 -24.39
C ALA A 55 -6.71 4.21 -23.09
N PRO A 56 -6.48 2.94 -22.70
CA PRO A 56 -5.54 2.60 -21.62
C PRO A 56 -4.13 3.13 -21.94
N PRO A 57 -3.34 3.55 -20.93
CA PRO A 57 -1.96 4.00 -21.16
C PRO A 57 -1.13 2.86 -21.76
N LYS A 58 -0.36 3.14 -22.81
CA LYS A 58 0.53 2.16 -23.44
C LYS A 58 1.78 1.98 -22.57
N LEU A 59 1.96 0.76 -22.07
CA LEU A 59 3.03 0.27 -21.20
C LEU A 59 4.40 0.33 -21.89
N SER A 60 5.41 0.83 -21.16
CA SER A 60 6.82 0.49 -21.40
C SER A 60 7.21 -0.54 -20.33
N ASP A 61 7.71 -1.70 -20.75
CA ASP A 61 8.26 -2.74 -19.88
C ASP A 61 9.73 -2.48 -19.60
N PRO A 62 10.16 -2.54 -18.33
CA PRO A 62 11.44 -3.10 -17.97
C PRO A 62 11.21 -4.47 -17.31
N ASP A 63 11.83 -5.45 -17.95
CA ASP A 63 11.87 -6.87 -17.62
C ASP A 63 12.62 -7.15 -16.30
N GLN A 64 12.38 -8.37 -15.84
CA GLN A 64 12.76 -9.09 -14.63
C GLN A 64 14.22 -8.95 -14.16
N THR A 65 14.38 -8.85 -12.83
CA THR A 65 15.46 -9.53 -12.10
C THR A 65 14.96 -10.07 -10.76
N ASP A 66 14.06 -11.05 -10.80
CA ASP A 66 13.90 -11.99 -9.69
C ASP A 66 14.80 -13.20 -9.99
N GLN A 67 16.06 -13.14 -9.56
CA GLN A 67 16.93 -14.32 -9.59
C GLN A 67 16.50 -15.31 -8.52
N ALA A 68 15.60 -16.22 -8.91
CA ALA A 68 15.39 -17.48 -8.22
C ALA A 68 16.70 -18.29 -8.30
N THR A 69 17.43 -18.35 -7.19
CA THR A 69 18.55 -19.28 -7.04
C THR A 69 17.98 -20.68 -6.78
N THR A 70 18.24 -21.57 -7.73
CA THR A 70 17.93 -22.99 -7.68
C THR A 70 18.56 -23.68 -6.47
N GLY A 71 17.70 -24.33 -5.67
CA GLY A 71 18.07 -25.43 -4.77
C GLY A 71 18.33 -25.04 -3.32
N LYS A 72 17.27 -25.01 -2.50
CA LYS A 72 17.25 -25.27 -1.04
C LYS A 72 15.80 -25.20 -0.54
N LYS A 73 15.53 -25.84 0.61
CA LYS A 73 14.24 -25.88 1.36
C LYS A 73 13.37 -24.64 1.11
N ALA A 74 12.05 -24.83 0.95
CA ALA A 74 11.06 -23.76 0.80
C ALA A 74 11.39 -22.60 1.75
N VAL A 75 12.01 -21.56 1.20
CA VAL A 75 12.35 -20.35 1.94
C VAL A 75 11.03 -19.60 2.08
N THR A 76 10.51 -19.51 3.29
CA THR A 76 9.37 -18.65 3.57
C THR A 76 9.92 -17.26 3.85
N ASP A 77 9.76 -16.33 2.91
CA ASP A 77 10.20 -14.92 3.03
C ASP A 77 9.31 -14.14 4.03
N ARG A 78 9.18 -14.63 5.26
CA ARG A 78 8.32 -14.07 6.31
C ARG A 78 9.05 -13.88 7.63
N TRP A 79 8.54 -12.98 8.46
CA TRP A 79 8.97 -12.87 9.85
C TRP A 79 8.51 -14.08 10.68
N SER A 80 9.09 -14.32 11.85
CA SER A 80 8.67 -15.41 12.73
C SER A 80 7.25 -15.24 13.31
N LYS A 81 6.73 -14.02 13.27
CA LYS A 81 5.39 -13.62 13.70
C LYS A 81 4.87 -12.55 12.74
N PRO A 82 3.56 -12.30 12.66
CA PRO A 82 2.98 -11.20 11.86
C PRO A 82 3.25 -9.81 12.50
N GLU A 83 4.49 -9.57 12.96
CA GLU A 83 4.94 -8.31 13.52
C GLU A 83 6.44 -8.11 13.30
N ALA A 84 6.85 -6.85 13.15
CA ALA A 84 8.26 -6.47 13.08
C ALA A 84 8.50 -5.07 13.67
N THR A 85 9.67 -4.85 14.25
CA THR A 85 10.09 -3.51 14.68
C THR A 85 10.58 -2.69 13.50
N ILE A 86 10.17 -1.41 13.44
CA ILE A 86 10.49 -0.51 12.32
C ILE A 86 11.11 0.80 12.81
N TYR A 87 12.19 1.23 12.18
CA TYR A 87 12.80 2.55 12.36
C TYR A 87 12.65 3.38 11.08
N VAL A 88 12.09 4.58 11.22
CA VAL A 88 11.84 5.51 10.11
C VAL A 88 12.93 6.58 10.09
N ASP A 89 13.98 6.33 9.31
CA ASP A 89 15.16 7.19 9.14
C ASP A 89 14.93 8.27 8.08
N LEU A 90 13.86 9.05 8.28
CA LEU A 90 13.41 10.08 7.34
C LEU A 90 13.25 11.45 8.03
N ASN A 91 13.99 11.69 9.11
CA ASN A 91 13.85 12.90 9.93
C ASN A 91 14.06 14.19 9.12
N ASN A 92 14.91 14.14 8.09
CA ASN A 92 15.21 15.28 7.22
C ASN A 92 14.29 15.37 5.98
N ASN A 93 13.27 14.51 5.88
CA ASN A 93 12.34 14.48 4.75
C ASN A 93 10.90 14.32 5.23
N HIS A 94 10.25 15.45 5.56
CA HIS A 94 8.90 15.46 6.14
C HIS A 94 7.84 14.77 5.27
N LEU A 95 7.91 14.93 3.95
CA LEU A 95 6.93 14.33 3.04
C LEU A 95 7.04 12.81 3.05
N LEU A 96 8.24 12.26 2.84
CA LEU A 96 8.44 10.81 2.86
C LEU A 96 8.17 10.23 4.25
N ARG A 97 8.60 10.92 5.31
CA ARG A 97 8.33 10.51 6.69
C ARG A 97 6.84 10.40 6.96
N SER A 98 6.06 11.42 6.59
CA SER A 98 4.61 11.42 6.83
C SER A 98 3.94 10.29 6.05
N ALA A 99 4.32 10.11 4.78
CA ALA A 99 3.78 9.04 3.95
C ALA A 99 4.11 7.63 4.50
N THR A 100 5.34 7.42 4.99
CA THR A 100 5.72 6.16 5.66
C THR A 100 4.93 5.92 6.94
N LEU A 101 4.72 6.94 7.77
CA LEU A 101 3.94 6.80 9.01
C LEU A 101 2.47 6.48 8.72
N ASP A 102 1.90 7.09 7.68
CA ASP A 102 0.55 6.77 7.21
C ASP A 102 0.48 5.33 6.71
N ALA A 103 1.42 4.89 5.87
CA ALA A 103 1.49 3.52 5.38
C ALA A 103 1.63 2.49 6.52
N ILE A 104 2.48 2.75 7.51
CA ILE A 104 2.60 1.94 8.75
C ILE A 104 1.24 1.87 9.46
N SER A 105 0.58 3.00 9.64
CA SER A 105 -0.71 3.03 10.31
C SER A 105 -1.78 2.29 9.51
N LEU A 106 -1.75 2.34 8.18
CA LEU A 106 -2.73 1.70 7.30
C LEU A 106 -2.56 0.18 7.34
N TRP A 107 -1.34 -0.32 7.23
CA TRP A 107 -1.03 -1.74 7.43
C TRP A 107 -1.44 -2.24 8.83
N ASN A 108 -1.07 -1.51 9.89
CA ASN A 108 -1.43 -1.90 11.27
C ASN A 108 -2.95 -1.97 11.48
N ARG A 109 -3.72 -1.06 10.86
CA ARG A 109 -5.20 -1.04 10.95
C ARG A 109 -5.85 -2.24 10.28
N THR A 110 -5.18 -2.91 9.34
CA THR A 110 -5.72 -4.15 8.72
C THR A 110 -5.81 -5.29 9.72
N GLY A 111 -4.99 -5.27 10.78
CA GLY A 111 -4.84 -6.37 11.74
C GLY A 111 -4.15 -7.61 11.19
N ALA A 112 -3.68 -7.61 9.93
CA ALA A 112 -2.97 -8.75 9.35
C ALA A 112 -1.46 -8.74 9.68
N PHE A 113 -0.88 -7.55 9.88
CA PHE A 113 0.52 -7.38 10.29
C PHE A 113 0.66 -6.19 11.22
N THR A 114 1.60 -6.24 12.17
CA THR A 114 1.89 -5.14 13.10
C THR A 114 3.32 -4.65 13.01
N PHE A 115 3.51 -3.45 12.49
CA PHE A 115 4.74 -2.68 12.61
C PHE A 115 4.80 -1.97 13.97
N LYS A 116 5.89 -2.22 14.71
CA LYS A 116 6.17 -1.59 16.01
C LYS A 116 7.27 -0.55 15.85
N GLN A 117 6.92 0.73 15.88
CA GLN A 117 7.91 1.78 15.69
C GLN A 117 8.91 1.84 16.85
N VAL A 118 10.20 1.92 16.51
CA VAL A 118 11.30 2.12 17.45
C VAL A 118 12.06 3.39 17.10
N ASN A 119 12.78 3.95 18.07
CA ASN A 119 13.50 5.23 17.90
C ASN A 119 14.99 5.06 17.56
N ASN A 120 15.46 3.82 17.36
CA ASN A 120 16.86 3.55 17.01
C ASN A 120 16.96 2.42 15.99
N ALA A 121 17.88 2.58 15.03
CA ALA A 121 18.08 1.61 13.94
C ALA A 121 18.60 0.24 14.42
N LYS A 122 19.29 0.18 15.57
CA LYS A 122 19.86 -1.07 16.10
C LYS A 122 18.79 -2.03 16.63
N ALA A 123 17.69 -1.49 17.15
CA ALA A 123 16.54 -2.24 17.65
C ALA A 123 15.49 -2.55 16.55
N ALA A 124 15.74 -2.11 15.32
CA ALA A 124 14.82 -2.26 14.20
C ALA A 124 15.15 -3.48 13.35
N GLN A 125 14.12 -4.24 13.01
CA GLN A 125 14.16 -5.27 11.97
C GLN A 125 14.00 -4.65 10.58
N ILE A 126 13.21 -3.58 10.48
CA ILE A 126 12.94 -2.85 9.24
C ILE A 126 13.47 -1.44 9.37
N ILE A 127 14.26 -0.99 8.39
CA ILE A 127 14.74 0.40 8.31
C ILE A 127 14.18 1.03 7.04
N VAL A 128 13.48 2.15 7.19
CA VAL A 128 13.03 2.96 6.05
C VAL A 128 13.94 4.17 5.93
N LYS A 129 14.51 4.40 4.75
CA LYS A 129 15.39 5.55 4.47
C LYS A 129 15.09 6.14 3.10
N ALA A 130 15.60 7.34 2.86
CA ALA A 130 15.50 7.99 1.56
C ALA A 130 16.77 7.76 0.74
N VAL A 131 16.59 7.58 -0.56
CA VAL A 131 17.67 7.60 -1.56
C VAL A 131 17.37 8.67 -2.61
N ASP A 132 18.35 8.99 -3.44
CA ASP A 132 18.21 9.97 -4.52
C ASP A 132 18.98 9.48 -5.74
N GLU A 133 18.37 8.53 -6.44
CA GLU A 133 19.02 7.70 -7.45
C GLU A 133 18.27 7.78 -8.78
N SER A 134 18.91 8.35 -9.81
CA SER A 134 18.32 8.49 -11.15
C SER A 134 18.66 7.33 -12.09
N ASN A 135 19.55 6.43 -11.68
CA ASN A 135 20.03 5.28 -12.45
C ASN A 135 19.15 4.04 -12.32
N THR A 136 18.21 4.04 -11.37
CA THR A 136 17.14 3.05 -11.23
C THR A 136 15.84 3.62 -11.78
N SER A 137 14.92 2.77 -12.26
CA SER A 137 13.55 3.16 -12.63
C SER A 137 12.56 3.07 -11.47
N ALA A 138 13.01 2.67 -10.29
CA ALA A 138 12.16 2.38 -9.14
C ALA A 138 11.96 3.61 -8.24
N ALA A 139 10.71 3.91 -7.91
CA ALA A 139 10.33 4.98 -6.97
C ALA A 139 10.51 4.54 -5.51
N GLY A 140 10.53 3.24 -5.26
CA GLY A 140 10.89 2.60 -4.02
C GLY A 140 11.60 1.28 -4.29
N GLU A 141 12.36 0.79 -3.34
CA GLU A 141 12.98 -0.54 -3.40
C GLU A 141 13.08 -1.13 -1.99
N THR A 142 12.71 -2.39 -1.86
CA THR A 142 12.85 -3.14 -0.61
C THR A 142 13.81 -4.30 -0.78
N SER A 143 14.84 -4.32 0.07
CA SER A 143 15.78 -5.43 0.16
C SER A 143 15.60 -6.17 1.47
N THR A 144 15.63 -7.49 1.42
CA THR A 144 15.45 -8.37 2.58
C THR A 144 16.66 -9.27 2.80
N SER A 145 16.86 -9.69 4.04
CA SER A 145 17.81 -10.75 4.40
C SER A 145 17.12 -11.77 5.28
N TYR A 146 17.56 -13.02 5.17
CA TYR A 146 16.91 -14.16 5.80
C TYR A 146 17.91 -15.08 6.51
N ASN A 147 17.40 -15.85 7.46
CA ASN A 147 18.13 -16.91 8.11
C ASN A 147 18.08 -18.17 7.25
N LEU A 148 19.22 -18.61 6.72
CA LEU A 148 19.31 -19.79 5.85
C LEU A 148 18.82 -21.09 6.50
N ALA A 149 18.85 -21.19 7.82
CA ALA A 149 18.42 -22.39 8.54
C ALA A 149 16.89 -22.46 8.71
N THR A 150 16.24 -21.30 8.89
CA THR A 150 14.79 -21.22 9.20
C THR A 150 13.96 -20.61 8.08
N GLY A 151 14.57 -20.04 7.04
CA GLY A 151 13.90 -19.28 5.99
C GLY A 151 13.42 -17.89 6.41
N HIS A 152 13.24 -17.65 7.71
CA HIS A 152 12.66 -16.39 8.22
C HIS A 152 13.50 -15.14 7.94
N LEU A 153 12.81 -14.03 7.71
CA LEU A 153 13.38 -12.69 7.60
C LEU A 153 14.13 -12.27 8.87
N LEU A 154 15.30 -11.66 8.68
CA LEU A 154 16.14 -11.08 9.71
C LEU A 154 16.13 -9.56 9.67
N LYS A 155 16.26 -8.99 8.47
CA LYS A 155 16.18 -7.55 8.23
C LYS A 155 15.52 -7.22 6.91
N ALA A 156 14.89 -6.05 6.85
CA ALA A 156 14.49 -5.41 5.62
C ALA A 156 14.97 -3.95 5.59
N THR A 157 15.39 -3.49 4.42
CA THR A 157 15.69 -2.07 4.16
C THR A 157 14.79 -1.58 3.06
N VAL A 158 13.98 -0.57 3.37
CA VAL A 158 13.11 0.13 2.42
C VAL A 158 13.77 1.44 2.03
N ASN A 159 14.04 1.60 0.74
CA ASN A 159 14.54 2.81 0.12
C ASN A 159 13.40 3.53 -0.58
N LEU A 160 13.07 4.75 -0.15
CA LEU A 160 12.13 5.61 -0.88
C LEU A 160 12.93 6.61 -1.72
N ASN A 161 12.73 6.59 -3.04
CA ASN A 161 13.56 7.34 -3.97
C ASN A 161 13.00 8.74 -4.22
N ARG A 162 13.70 9.75 -3.70
CA ARG A 162 13.34 11.16 -3.79
C ARG A 162 13.36 11.66 -5.23
N PHE A 163 14.25 11.14 -6.07
CA PHE A 163 14.38 11.51 -7.47
C PHE A 163 13.04 11.39 -8.21
N TYR A 164 12.22 10.39 -7.86
CA TYR A 164 10.89 10.17 -8.43
C TYR A 164 9.78 10.76 -7.57
N LEU A 165 9.79 10.47 -6.26
CA LEU A 165 8.66 10.76 -5.37
C LEU A 165 8.48 12.24 -5.05
N GLN A 166 9.52 13.06 -5.26
CA GLN A 166 9.49 14.50 -4.92
C GLN A 166 9.72 15.40 -6.13
N ASN A 167 9.98 14.82 -7.30
CA ASN A 167 10.18 15.58 -8.52
C ASN A 167 8.85 15.77 -9.24
N VAL A 168 8.48 17.05 -9.44
CA VAL A 168 7.22 17.47 -10.05
C VAL A 168 6.98 16.86 -11.44
N PHE A 169 8.04 16.56 -12.20
CA PHE A 169 7.92 15.96 -13.53
C PHE A 169 7.29 14.57 -13.53
N TYR A 170 7.39 13.82 -12.42
CA TYR A 170 6.78 12.49 -12.30
C TYR A 170 5.37 12.52 -11.70
N GLY A 171 4.90 13.68 -11.24
CA GLY A 171 3.50 13.90 -10.86
C GLY A 171 3.01 13.01 -9.71
N TYR A 172 3.87 12.64 -8.77
CA TYR A 172 3.44 11.92 -7.57
C TYR A 172 2.64 12.86 -6.66
N SER A 173 1.37 12.53 -6.44
CA SER A 173 0.58 13.13 -5.37
C SER A 173 1.00 12.53 -4.03
N TYR A 174 0.66 13.20 -2.92
CA TYR A 174 0.92 12.65 -1.58
C TYR A 174 0.37 11.22 -1.42
N ASN A 175 -0.85 10.95 -1.89
CA ASN A 175 -1.44 9.61 -1.83
C ASN A 175 -0.65 8.58 -2.64
N ARG A 176 -0.08 8.94 -3.80
CA ARG A 176 0.78 8.02 -4.55
C ARG A 176 2.07 7.72 -3.80
N VAL A 177 2.62 8.70 -3.07
CA VAL A 177 3.78 8.47 -2.20
C VAL A 177 3.44 7.57 -1.02
N VAL A 178 2.25 7.72 -0.42
CA VAL A 178 1.73 6.79 0.60
C VAL A 178 1.63 5.39 0.00
N ASN A 179 1.00 5.22 -1.16
CA ASN A 179 0.88 3.92 -1.84
C ASN A 179 2.26 3.31 -2.16
N THR A 180 3.26 4.11 -2.55
CA THR A 180 4.63 3.63 -2.73
C THR A 180 5.18 3.09 -1.40
N ALA A 181 5.02 3.83 -0.31
CA ALA A 181 5.45 3.33 1.00
C ALA A 181 4.67 2.09 1.45
N GLU A 182 3.37 1.99 1.17
CA GLU A 182 2.57 0.79 1.46
C GLU A 182 3.07 -0.43 0.67
N HIS A 183 3.39 -0.25 -0.61
CA HIS A 183 3.93 -1.28 -1.49
C HIS A 183 5.27 -1.82 -0.97
N GLU A 184 6.21 -0.92 -0.68
CA GLU A 184 7.51 -1.30 -0.13
C GLU A 184 7.39 -1.98 1.24
N LEU A 185 6.48 -1.49 2.09
CA LEU A 185 6.19 -2.16 3.36
C LEU A 185 5.54 -3.54 3.15
N GLY A 186 4.76 -3.73 2.07
CA GLY A 186 4.24 -5.03 1.66
C GLY A 186 5.36 -6.02 1.33
N HIS A 187 6.38 -5.59 0.59
CA HIS A 187 7.60 -6.38 0.39
C HIS A 187 8.33 -6.66 1.70
N ALA A 188 8.42 -5.67 2.60
CA ALA A 188 9.04 -5.86 3.90
C ALA A 188 8.25 -6.82 4.82
N ILE A 189 6.95 -7.01 4.57
CA ILE A 189 6.10 -8.04 5.21
C ILE A 189 6.36 -9.43 4.61
N GLY A 190 6.84 -9.51 3.36
CA GLY A 190 7.06 -10.76 2.63
C GLY A 190 6.11 -10.98 1.45
N LEU A 191 5.36 -9.97 1.04
CA LEU A 191 4.50 -10.08 -0.14
C LEU A 191 5.31 -9.93 -1.44
N SER A 192 5.00 -10.76 -2.43
CA SER A 192 5.48 -10.61 -3.80
C SER A 192 4.54 -9.71 -4.61
N HIS A 193 4.99 -9.30 -5.80
CA HIS A 193 4.17 -8.55 -6.74
C HIS A 193 2.86 -9.26 -7.10
N ASN A 194 1.82 -8.46 -7.36
CA ASN A 194 0.53 -8.92 -7.84
C ASN A 194 0.06 -8.07 -9.02
N ASN A 195 -0.22 -8.69 -10.16
CA ASN A 195 -0.63 -7.98 -11.39
C ASN A 195 -2.11 -7.55 -11.42
N GLY A 196 -2.87 -7.82 -10.36
CA GLY A 196 -4.25 -7.38 -10.19
C GLY A 196 -4.39 -5.99 -9.55
N VAL A 197 -5.61 -5.67 -9.09
CA VAL A 197 -5.87 -4.50 -8.24
C VAL A 197 -5.37 -4.81 -6.83
N SER A 198 -4.18 -4.31 -6.52
CA SER A 198 -3.43 -4.66 -5.32
C SER A 198 -2.38 -3.59 -5.03
N VAL A 199 -2.10 -3.33 -3.76
CA VAL A 199 -0.98 -2.45 -3.39
C VAL A 199 0.35 -2.98 -3.89
N MET A 200 0.45 -4.31 -4.09
CA MET A 200 1.62 -5.00 -4.65
C MET A 200 1.67 -4.94 -6.19
N TYR A 201 0.85 -4.10 -6.84
CA TYR A 201 0.98 -3.86 -8.27
C TYR A 201 2.33 -3.18 -8.57
N PRO A 202 3.18 -3.76 -9.45
CA PRO A 202 4.59 -3.39 -9.57
C PRO A 202 4.86 -1.99 -10.14
N LYS A 203 3.85 -1.30 -10.67
CA LYS A 203 4.04 -0.07 -11.43
C LYS A 203 3.18 1.07 -10.92
N GLY A 204 3.82 2.21 -10.68
CA GLY A 204 3.16 3.51 -10.51
C GLY A 204 2.38 3.72 -9.20
N SER A 205 2.35 2.77 -8.28
CA SER A 205 1.77 2.95 -6.94
C SER A 205 0.32 3.49 -6.99
N PHE A 206 -0.49 2.92 -7.87
CA PHE A 206 -1.86 3.40 -8.13
C PHE A 206 -2.88 2.94 -7.09
N TYR A 207 -2.65 1.78 -6.47
CA TYR A 207 -3.57 1.17 -5.52
C TYR A 207 -3.02 1.28 -4.11
N THR A 208 -3.92 1.51 -3.15
CA THR A 208 -3.65 1.32 -1.71
C THR A 208 -3.83 -0.15 -1.34
N ILE A 209 -3.59 -0.53 -0.08
CA ILE A 209 -3.84 -1.86 0.48
C ILE A 209 -5.26 -2.35 0.13
N GLN A 210 -5.35 -3.48 -0.56
CA GLN A 210 -6.59 -4.12 -0.97
C GLN A 210 -6.89 -5.37 -0.13
N PRO A 211 -8.14 -5.87 -0.11
CA PRO A 211 -8.49 -7.10 0.61
C PRO A 211 -7.62 -8.31 0.25
N ILE A 212 -7.24 -8.45 -1.03
CA ILE A 212 -6.37 -9.54 -1.51
C ILE A 212 -4.97 -9.49 -0.85
N ASP A 213 -4.48 -8.29 -0.53
CA ASP A 213 -3.19 -8.11 0.13
C ASP A 213 -3.28 -8.55 1.59
N ILE A 214 -4.39 -8.20 2.27
CA ILE A 214 -4.67 -8.60 3.65
C ILE A 214 -4.80 -10.13 3.77
N GLU A 215 -5.51 -10.76 2.82
CA GLU A 215 -5.63 -12.22 2.75
C GLU A 215 -4.29 -12.90 2.48
N ALA A 216 -3.48 -12.34 1.59
CA ALA A 216 -2.14 -12.84 1.32
C ALA A 216 -1.25 -12.80 2.56
N VAL A 217 -1.27 -11.70 3.33
CA VAL A 217 -0.55 -11.61 4.62
C VAL A 217 -1.06 -12.67 5.60
N LYS A 218 -2.38 -12.77 5.80
CA LYS A 218 -2.94 -13.77 6.72
C LYS A 218 -2.53 -15.19 6.34
N LYS A 219 -2.56 -15.53 5.05
CA LYS A 219 -2.11 -16.83 4.56
C LYS A 219 -0.62 -17.04 4.86
N LEU A 220 0.22 -16.04 4.56
CA LEU A 220 1.66 -16.09 4.81
C LEU A 220 2.00 -16.37 6.28
N TYR A 221 1.19 -15.89 7.23
CA TYR A 221 1.44 -16.02 8.66
C TYR A 221 0.58 -17.08 9.39
N ASN A 222 -0.35 -17.74 8.69
CA ASN A 222 -1.21 -18.81 9.25
C ASN A 222 -0.85 -20.22 8.76
N GLU A 223 0.17 -20.36 7.91
CA GLU A 223 0.75 -21.67 7.59
C GLU A 223 1.64 -22.12 8.77
N ASP A 224 1.06 -22.98 9.63
CA ASP A 224 1.74 -23.78 10.66
C ASP A 224 2.11 -25.18 10.11
#